data_AF-A0A523FKI2-F1
#
_entry.id   AF-A0A523FKI2-F1
#
_cell.length_a   1.000
_cell.length_b   1.000
_cell.length_c   1.000
_cell.angle_alpha   90.00
_cell.angle_beta   90.00
_cell.angle_gamma   90.00
#
_symmetry.space_group_name_H-M   'P 1'
#
loop_
_entity.id
_entity.type
_entity.pdbx_description
1 polymer ?
#
loop_
_entity_poly.entity_id
_entity_poly.type
_entity_poly.pdbx_seq_one_letter_code
_entity_poly.pdbx_strand_id
1 'polypeptide(L)'
;MAVDDVFEARSKMAGYDQGANETGIPGTRAGEDGKGEDPGFADYGALERRYDGPIPTDALDRLRFGSGLMAEIARTEDSIVFFRQEIVRMRTSARRWFERGNLEMARHNIADSRLYLREWRTLRRRLENLGAELRAKDRARAERAQLLNAKRVLDLIGEAAD
;
A
#
# COMPACT_ATOMS: atom_id res chain seq x y z
N MET A 1 -11.91 -7.36 39.13
CA MET A 1 -11.97 -7.07 37.67
C MET A 1 -11.18 -5.80 37.46
N ALA A 2 -9.97 -5.92 36.91
CA ALA A 2 -9.08 -4.79 36.64
C ALA A 2 -8.79 -4.79 35.14
N VAL A 3 -9.27 -3.76 34.45
CA VAL A 3 -8.85 -3.35 33.10
C VAL A 3 -8.87 -1.83 33.07
N ASP A 4 -8.14 -1.25 34.02
CA ASP A 4 -7.60 0.09 33.91
C ASP A 4 -6.11 -0.06 33.56
N ASP A 5 -5.57 0.93 32.85
CA ASP A 5 -4.18 1.06 32.39
C ASP A 5 -3.82 0.37 31.06
N VAL A 6 -4.06 1.04 29.92
CA VAL A 6 -3.06 1.29 28.83
C VAL A 6 -3.60 2.31 27.81
N PHE A 7 -4.10 3.49 28.19
CA PHE A 7 -4.38 4.51 27.16
C PHE A 7 -4.24 5.95 27.66
N GLU A 8 -3.07 6.26 28.23
CA GLU A 8 -2.64 7.63 28.40
C GLU A 8 -1.17 7.78 27.97
N ALA A 9 -0.96 8.38 26.78
CA ALA A 9 0.06 9.41 26.57
C ALA A 9 0.09 9.87 25.10
N ARG A 10 -0.07 11.20 24.96
CA ARG A 10 0.40 12.08 23.86
C ARG A 10 -0.49 12.29 22.65
N SER A 11 -1.49 13.12 22.92
CA SER A 11 -1.77 14.35 22.17
C SER A 11 -0.50 15.04 21.64
N LYS A 12 -0.47 15.30 20.32
CA LYS A 12 -0.12 16.57 19.64
C LYS A 12 0.12 16.29 18.15
N MET A 13 -0.86 16.59 17.31
CA MET A 13 -0.64 17.37 16.08
C MET A 13 -1.94 17.62 15.32
N ALA A 14 -2.17 18.91 15.10
CA ALA A 14 -2.83 19.57 13.98
C ALA A 14 -4.14 18.98 13.44
N GLY A 15 -5.23 19.71 13.68
CA GLY A 15 -6.51 19.49 13.06
C GLY A 15 -6.44 19.64 11.54
N TYR A 16 -7.25 18.81 10.87
CA TYR A 16 -7.75 19.14 9.56
C TYR A 16 -9.26 19.27 9.68
N ASP A 17 -9.66 20.53 9.60
CA ASP A 17 -11.02 21.00 9.47
C ASP A 17 -11.58 20.57 8.10
N GLN A 18 -12.87 20.27 8.09
CA GLN A 18 -13.59 19.71 6.97
C GLN A 18 -14.43 20.85 6.37
N GLY A 19 -14.04 21.35 5.19
CA GLY A 19 -14.87 22.22 4.34
C GLY A 19 -14.77 21.72 2.91
N ALA A 20 -15.82 21.11 2.36
CA ALA A 20 -16.89 21.79 1.65
C ALA A 20 -16.41 22.42 0.33
N ASN A 21 -16.62 21.66 -0.75
CA ASN A 21 -17.00 22.08 -2.10
C ASN A 21 -16.96 23.58 -2.42
N GLU A 22 -16.15 23.98 -3.41
CA GLU A 22 -16.53 25.02 -4.36
C GLU A 22 -15.65 24.96 -5.62
N THR A 23 -16.32 24.97 -6.77
CA THR A 23 -15.78 25.03 -8.12
C THR A 23 -14.96 26.31 -8.34
N GLY A 24 -13.68 26.18 -8.67
CA GLY A 24 -12.83 27.28 -9.09
C GLY A 24 -11.71 26.79 -10.00
N ILE A 25 -11.71 27.24 -11.25
CA ILE A 25 -10.69 26.95 -12.27
C ILE A 25 -9.33 27.44 -11.75
N PRO A 26 -8.28 26.59 -11.63
CA PRO A 26 -6.99 27.06 -11.19
C PRO A 26 -6.24 27.72 -12.34
N GLY A 27 -6.01 29.02 -12.18
CA GLY A 27 -5.11 29.82 -12.99
C GLY A 27 -3.67 29.30 -12.91
N THR A 28 -3.08 29.19 -14.09
CA THR A 28 -1.67 29.22 -14.44
C THR A 28 -0.71 29.83 -13.41
N ARG A 29 0.20 29.01 -12.88
CA ARG A 29 1.54 29.45 -12.51
C ARG A 29 2.57 28.47 -13.06
N ALA A 30 3.25 28.92 -14.11
CA ALA A 30 4.36 28.24 -14.75
C ALA A 30 5.70 28.66 -14.11
N GLY A 31 6.66 27.73 -14.13
CA GLY A 31 8.11 27.97 -13.99
C GLY A 31 8.66 27.71 -12.59
N GLU A 32 9.31 26.57 -12.33
CA GLU A 32 10.72 26.32 -12.72
C GLU A 32 11.20 24.94 -12.18
N ASP A 33 11.36 24.00 -13.10
CA ASP A 33 12.64 23.37 -13.41
C ASP A 33 13.37 22.58 -12.31
N GLY A 34 12.71 21.53 -11.83
CA GLY A 34 13.37 20.41 -11.14
C GLY A 34 12.98 19.11 -11.81
N LYS A 35 13.59 18.78 -12.96
CA LYS A 35 13.46 17.48 -13.62
C LYS A 35 14.08 16.37 -12.74
N GLY A 36 13.36 15.97 -11.71
CA GLY A 36 13.38 14.59 -11.24
C GLY A 36 12.37 13.84 -12.08
N GLU A 37 12.75 13.47 -13.32
CA GLU A 37 11.99 12.49 -14.08
C GLU A 37 11.98 11.21 -13.23
N ASP A 38 10.84 10.94 -12.60
CA ASP A 38 10.58 9.65 -11.97
C ASP A 38 10.77 8.59 -13.07
N PRO A 39 11.80 7.74 -12.99
CA PRO A 39 12.16 6.84 -14.10
C PRO A 39 11.05 5.85 -14.45
N GLY A 40 10.01 5.73 -13.61
CA GLY A 40 8.79 4.97 -13.91
C GLY A 40 7.83 5.60 -14.92
N PHE A 41 7.96 6.89 -15.25
CA PHE A 41 7.02 7.59 -16.14
C PHE A 41 7.43 7.61 -17.62
N ALA A 42 8.71 7.33 -17.92
CA ALA A 42 9.26 7.39 -19.28
C ALA A 42 8.70 6.30 -20.22
N ASP A 43 8.11 5.22 -19.69
CA ASP A 43 7.62 4.06 -20.47
C ASP A 43 6.08 4.05 -20.64
N TYR A 44 5.36 5.04 -20.10
CA TYR A 44 3.89 5.10 -20.22
C TYR A 44 3.43 5.30 -21.67
N GLY A 45 4.06 6.24 -22.39
CA GLY A 45 3.72 6.50 -23.81
C GLY A 45 4.15 5.38 -24.77
N ALA A 46 5.04 4.47 -24.35
CA ALA A 46 5.33 3.25 -25.10
C ALA A 46 4.30 2.14 -24.78
N LEU A 47 3.77 2.12 -23.56
CA LEU A 47 2.71 1.21 -23.16
C LEU A 47 1.37 1.55 -23.84
N GLU A 48 1.01 2.84 -23.91
CA GLU A 48 -0.20 3.31 -24.63
C GLU A 48 -0.20 2.88 -26.10
N ARG A 49 0.96 2.92 -26.77
CA ARG A 49 1.08 2.52 -28.19
C ARG A 49 0.96 1.02 -28.43
N ARG A 50 1.07 0.17 -27.40
CA ARG A 50 1.00 -1.29 -27.53
C ARG A 50 -0.42 -1.83 -27.39
N TYR A 51 -1.33 -1.04 -26.85
CA TYR A 51 -2.70 -1.46 -26.58
C TYR A 51 -3.67 -0.58 -27.37
N ASP A 52 -4.39 -1.18 -28.31
CA ASP A 52 -5.52 -0.53 -28.99
C ASP A 52 -6.76 -0.53 -28.07
N GLY A 53 -6.65 0.15 -26.93
CA GLY A 53 -7.69 0.19 -25.89
C GLY A 53 -7.14 0.53 -24.49
N PRO A 54 -7.98 0.49 -23.45
CA PRO A 54 -7.55 0.77 -22.08
C PRO A 54 -6.39 -0.14 -21.68
N ILE A 55 -5.32 0.45 -21.15
CA ILE A 55 -4.15 -0.32 -20.69
C ILE A 55 -4.61 -1.26 -19.55
N PRO A 56 -4.31 -2.57 -19.64
CA PRO A 56 -4.61 -3.50 -18.57
C PRO A 56 -4.00 -3.09 -17.22
N THR A 57 -4.76 -3.26 -16.14
CA THR A 57 -4.33 -2.88 -14.79
C THR A 57 -3.04 -3.60 -14.37
N ASP A 58 -2.83 -4.84 -14.80
CA ASP A 58 -1.61 -5.59 -14.49
C ASP A 58 -0.37 -5.00 -15.19
N ALA A 59 -0.52 -4.43 -16.38
CA ALA A 59 0.54 -3.74 -17.09
C ALA A 59 0.90 -2.42 -16.38
N LEU A 60 -0.10 -1.67 -15.92
CA LEU A 60 0.09 -0.47 -15.10
C LEU A 60 0.77 -0.79 -13.76
N ASP A 61 0.36 -1.88 -13.11
CA ASP A 61 0.96 -2.36 -11.87
C ASP A 61 2.44 -2.71 -12.04
N ARG A 62 2.79 -3.42 -13.12
CA ARG A 62 4.19 -3.73 -13.43
C ARG A 62 4.99 -2.49 -13.74
N LEU A 63 4.43 -1.52 -14.46
CA LEU A 63 5.09 -0.26 -14.78
C LEU A 63 5.38 0.54 -13.49
N ARG A 64 4.38 0.68 -12.62
CA ARG A 64 4.48 1.52 -11.42
C ARG A 64 5.26 0.87 -10.28
N PHE A 65 5.13 -0.44 -10.10
CA PHE A 65 5.67 -1.14 -8.93
C PHE A 65 6.73 -2.20 -9.29
N GLY A 66 7.10 -2.33 -10.57
CA GLY A 66 8.05 -3.33 -11.07
C GLY A 66 7.51 -4.76 -11.12
N SER A 67 6.43 -5.08 -10.40
CA SER A 67 5.76 -6.37 -10.43
C SER A 67 4.34 -6.29 -9.87
N GLY A 68 3.47 -7.22 -10.29
CA GLY A 68 2.12 -7.35 -9.72
C GLY A 68 2.13 -7.70 -8.23
N LEU A 69 3.14 -8.43 -7.76
CA LEU A 69 3.29 -8.76 -6.33
C LEU A 69 3.56 -7.52 -5.49
N MET A 70 4.47 -6.65 -5.95
CA MET A 70 4.74 -5.36 -5.28
C MET A 70 3.52 -4.43 -5.32
N ALA A 71 2.77 -4.42 -6.43
CA ALA A 71 1.54 -3.65 -6.52
C ALA A 71 0.47 -4.13 -5.52
N GLU A 72 0.35 -5.45 -5.34
CA GLU A 72 -0.58 -6.03 -4.35
C GLU A 72 -0.16 -5.72 -2.91
N ILE A 73 1.15 -5.77 -2.61
CA ILE A 73 1.69 -5.35 -1.31
C ILE A 73 1.31 -3.89 -1.03
N ALA A 74 1.59 -2.98 -1.97
CA ALA A 74 1.29 -1.56 -1.81
C ALA A 74 -0.21 -1.30 -1.56
N ARG A 75 -1.10 -1.90 -2.37
CA ARG A 75 -2.55 -1.80 -2.15
C ARG A 75 -3.00 -2.35 -0.80
N THR A 76 -2.37 -3.43 -0.34
CA THR A 76 -2.69 -4.04 0.95
C THR A 76 -2.26 -3.10 2.10
N GLU A 77 -1.09 -2.48 2.00
CA GLU A 77 -0.60 -1.47 2.95
C GLU A 77 -1.53 -0.26 3.01
N ASP A 78 -1.92 0.29 1.86
CA ASP A 78 -2.89 1.39 1.78
C ASP A 78 -4.22 1.03 2.46
N SER A 79 -4.73 -0.18 2.19
CA SER A 79 -5.97 -0.68 2.81
C SER A 79 -5.83 -0.82 4.33
N ILE A 80 -4.67 -1.29 4.82
CA ILE A 80 -4.38 -1.40 6.26
C ILE A 80 -4.42 -0.01 6.92
N VAL A 81 -3.85 1.00 6.27
CA VAL A 81 -3.87 2.39 6.77
C VAL A 81 -5.31 2.91 6.86
N PHE A 82 -6.10 2.72 5.79
CA PHE A 82 -7.50 3.09 5.75
C PHE A 82 -8.29 2.46 6.91
N PHE A 83 -8.27 1.13 7.06
CA PHE A 83 -9.04 0.47 8.12
C PHE A 83 -8.58 0.87 9.52
N ARG A 84 -7.27 1.11 9.72
CA ARG A 84 -6.77 1.62 11.00
C ARG A 84 -7.38 2.98 11.34
N GLN A 85 -7.45 3.89 10.38
CA GLN A 85 -8.05 5.21 10.56
C GLN A 85 -9.56 5.10 10.85
N GLU A 86 -10.27 4.26 10.10
CA GLU A 86 -11.70 4.06 10.28
C GLU A 86 -12.07 3.44 11.64
N ILE A 87 -11.27 2.50 12.14
CA ILE A 87 -11.46 1.95 13.51
C ILE A 87 -11.40 3.08 14.55
N VAL A 88 -10.39 3.95 14.45
CA VAL A 88 -10.21 5.07 15.39
C VAL A 88 -11.37 6.07 15.26
N ARG A 89 -11.76 6.40 14.02
CA ARG A 89 -12.88 7.29 13.72
C ARG A 89 -14.18 6.78 14.32
N MET A 90 -14.50 5.50 14.11
CA MET A 90 -15.72 4.89 14.64
C MET A 90 -15.75 4.83 16.16
N ARG A 91 -14.64 4.47 16.80
CA ARG A 91 -14.56 4.44 18.27
C ARG A 91 -14.71 5.83 18.89
N THR A 92 -14.10 6.83 18.28
CA THR A 92 -14.22 8.23 18.71
C THR A 92 -15.66 8.72 18.54
N SER A 93 -16.29 8.42 17.41
CA SER A 93 -17.69 8.75 17.14
C SER A 93 -18.65 8.04 18.12
N ALA A 94 -18.42 6.75 18.40
CA ALA A 94 -19.20 5.98 19.36
C ALA A 94 -19.18 6.61 20.76
N ARG A 95 -17.99 7.05 21.22
CA ARG A 95 -17.83 7.74 22.50
C ARG A 95 -18.65 9.02 22.55
N ARG A 96 -18.60 9.85 21.50
CA ARG A 96 -19.40 11.09 21.42
C ARG A 96 -20.90 10.82 21.46
N TRP A 97 -21.38 9.77 20.81
CA TRP A 97 -22.79 9.40 20.86
C TRP A 97 -23.21 8.86 22.22
N PHE A 98 -22.35 8.09 22.87
CA PHE A 98 -22.57 7.61 24.22
C PHE A 98 -22.69 8.77 25.22
N GLU A 99 -21.78 9.75 25.15
CA GLU A 99 -21.80 10.96 25.99
C GLU A 99 -23.07 11.80 25.78
N ARG A 100 -23.69 11.74 24.59
CA ARG A 100 -24.97 12.39 24.26
C ARG A 100 -26.21 11.55 24.62
N GLY A 101 -26.02 10.37 25.23
CA GLY A 101 -27.11 9.45 25.57
C GLY A 101 -27.70 8.67 24.40
N ASN A 102 -27.16 8.80 23.18
CA ASN A 102 -27.61 8.05 22.02
C ASN A 102 -26.89 6.69 21.95
N LEU A 103 -27.43 5.72 22.72
CA LEU A 103 -26.86 4.39 22.84
C LEU A 103 -26.96 3.56 21.55
N GLU A 104 -27.98 3.79 20.73
CA GLU A 104 -28.17 3.08 19.46
C GLU A 104 -27.03 3.40 18.49
N MET A 105 -26.77 4.68 18.25
CA MET A 105 -25.67 5.12 17.38
C MET A 105 -24.31 4.73 17.94
N ALA A 106 -24.13 4.77 19.26
CA ALA A 106 -22.90 4.31 19.90
C ALA A 106 -22.66 2.82 19.62
N ARG A 107 -23.69 1.97 19.74
CA ARG A 107 -23.60 0.53 19.47
C ARG A 107 -23.34 0.25 17.99
N HIS A 108 -23.98 0.98 17.08
CA HIS A 108 -23.76 0.85 15.64
C HIS A 108 -22.30 1.12 15.28
N ASN A 109 -21.74 2.23 15.73
CA ASN A 109 -20.34 2.57 15.46
C ASN A 109 -19.35 1.59 16.12
N ILE A 110 -19.69 1.04 17.29
CA ILE A 110 -18.90 -0.05 17.89
C ILE A 110 -18.93 -1.29 16.99
N ALA A 111 -20.08 -1.66 16.44
CA ALA A 111 -20.20 -2.79 15.52
C ALA A 111 -19.37 -2.57 14.26
N ASP A 112 -19.45 -1.40 13.63
CA ASP A 112 -18.64 -1.05 12.46
C ASP A 112 -17.14 -1.10 12.76
N SER A 113 -16.72 -0.56 13.91
CA SER A 113 -15.31 -0.63 14.32
C SER A 113 -14.82 -2.07 14.49
N ARG A 114 -15.70 -3.01 14.85
CA ARG A 114 -15.36 -4.44 14.96
C ARG A 114 -15.26 -5.10 13.59
N LEU A 115 -16.11 -4.71 12.64
CA LEU A 115 -16.00 -5.15 11.24
C LEU A 115 -14.68 -4.69 10.64
N TYR A 116 -14.35 -3.40 10.76
CA TYR A 116 -13.07 -2.86 10.28
C TYR A 116 -11.86 -3.49 10.96
N LEU A 117 -11.95 -3.82 12.25
CA LEU A 117 -10.88 -4.54 12.95
C LEU A 117 -10.68 -5.96 12.40
N ARG A 118 -11.75 -6.65 12.00
CA ARG A 118 -11.64 -7.98 11.36
C ARG A 118 -10.94 -7.88 10.02
N GLU A 119 -11.35 -6.93 9.18
CA GLU A 119 -10.71 -6.70 7.88
C GLU A 119 -9.24 -6.31 8.02
N TRP A 120 -8.92 -5.38 8.93
CA TRP A 120 -7.55 -4.99 9.24
C TRP A 120 -6.67 -6.20 9.62
N ARG A 121 -7.17 -7.12 10.44
CA ARG A 121 -6.43 -8.35 10.80
C ARG A 121 -6.24 -9.29 9.62
N THR A 122 -7.24 -9.42 8.77
CA THR A 122 -7.15 -10.23 7.54
C THR A 122 -6.10 -9.66 6.60
N LEU A 123 -6.09 -8.35 6.38
CA LEU A 123 -5.09 -7.68 5.54
C LEU A 123 -3.68 -7.77 6.12
N ARG A 124 -3.52 -7.65 7.45
CA ARG A 124 -2.22 -7.85 8.10
C ARG A 124 -1.63 -9.23 7.82
N ARG A 125 -2.45 -10.29 7.92
CA ARG A 125 -2.02 -11.65 7.55
C ARG A 125 -1.74 -11.78 6.06
N ARG A 126 -2.54 -11.15 5.21
CA ARG A 126 -2.28 -11.13 3.76
C ARG A 126 -0.93 -10.49 3.45
N LEU A 127 -0.63 -9.34 4.06
CA LEU A 127 0.65 -8.65 3.89
C LEU A 127 1.84 -9.51 4.34
N GLU A 128 1.71 -10.21 5.47
CA GLU A 128 2.74 -11.15 5.94
C GLU A 128 2.99 -12.27 4.92
N ASN A 129 1.92 -12.85 4.38
CA ASN A 129 2.00 -13.90 3.36
C ASN A 129 2.62 -13.38 2.05
N LEU A 130 2.22 -12.20 1.59
CA LEU A 130 2.78 -11.56 0.39
C LEU A 130 4.28 -11.27 0.58
N GLY A 131 4.67 -10.77 1.76
CA GLY A 131 6.08 -10.55 2.10
C GLY A 131 6.88 -11.86 2.14
N ALA A 132 6.28 -12.96 2.60
CA ALA A 132 6.91 -14.27 2.55
C ALA A 132 7.07 -14.79 1.11
N GLU A 133 6.07 -14.57 0.25
CA GLU A 133 6.13 -14.91 -1.17
C GLU A 133 7.23 -14.13 -1.89
N LEU A 134 7.34 -12.82 -1.64
CA LEU A 134 8.37 -11.98 -2.23
C LEU A 134 9.77 -12.49 -1.87
N ARG A 135 10.03 -12.73 -0.57
CA ARG A 135 11.31 -13.29 -0.10
C ARG A 135 11.60 -14.66 -0.72
N ALA A 136 10.58 -15.50 -0.92
CA ALA A 136 10.76 -16.80 -1.57
C ALA A 136 11.18 -16.64 -3.04
N LYS A 137 10.57 -15.72 -3.79
CA LYS A 137 10.94 -15.41 -5.17
C LYS A 137 12.35 -14.84 -5.27
N ASP A 138 12.74 -13.96 -4.35
CA ASP A 138 14.09 -13.38 -4.34
C ASP A 138 15.16 -14.45 -4.08
N ARG A 139 14.91 -15.37 -3.14
CA ARG A 139 15.81 -16.52 -2.90
C ARG A 139 15.93 -17.42 -4.14
N ALA A 140 14.83 -17.80 -4.76
CA ALA A 140 14.85 -18.62 -5.97
C ALA A 140 15.60 -17.94 -7.12
N ARG A 141 15.47 -16.60 -7.25
CA ARG A 141 16.22 -15.83 -8.24
C ARG A 141 17.72 -15.82 -7.95
N ALA A 142 18.11 -15.68 -6.69
CA ALA A 142 19.50 -15.72 -6.27
C ALA A 142 20.14 -17.09 -6.51
N GLU A 143 19.45 -18.18 -6.15
CA GLU A 143 19.90 -19.55 -6.39
C GLU A 143 20.08 -19.82 -7.90
N ARG A 144 19.11 -19.40 -8.73
CA ARG A 144 19.24 -19.53 -10.19
C ARG A 144 20.43 -18.75 -10.75
N ALA A 145 20.69 -17.55 -10.23
CA ALA A 145 21.85 -16.75 -10.64
C ALA A 145 23.17 -17.42 -10.26
N GLN A 146 23.25 -18.05 -9.08
CA GLN A 146 24.42 -18.81 -8.65
C GLN A 146 24.66 -20.02 -9.55
N LEU A 147 23.61 -20.79 -9.88
CA LEU A 147 23.72 -21.94 -10.79
C LEU A 147 24.17 -21.52 -12.20
N LEU A 148 23.64 -20.42 -12.73
CA LEU A 148 24.07 -19.90 -14.03
C LEU A 148 25.53 -19.44 -14.01
N ASN A 149 25.98 -18.83 -12.91
CA ASN A 149 27.38 -18.44 -12.76
C ASN A 149 28.30 -19.68 -12.67
N ALA A 150 27.96 -20.66 -11.84
CA ALA A 150 28.70 -21.90 -11.73
C ALA A 150 28.81 -22.63 -13.09
N LYS A 151 27.72 -22.68 -13.85
CA LYS A 151 27.74 -23.23 -15.21
C LYS A 151 28.72 -22.49 -16.12
N ARG A 152 28.67 -21.15 -16.15
CA ARG A 152 29.60 -20.34 -16.97
C ARG A 152 31.06 -20.59 -16.62
N VAL A 153 31.37 -20.73 -15.33
CA VAL A 153 32.73 -21.05 -14.89
C VAL A 153 33.17 -22.42 -15.39
N LEU A 154 32.29 -23.43 -15.33
CA LEU A 154 32.59 -24.77 -15.85
C LEU A 154 32.77 -24.79 -17.37
N ASP A 155 31.91 -24.08 -18.10
CA ASP A 155 32.01 -23.97 -19.57
C ASP A 155 33.37 -23.35 -19.97
N LEU A 156 33.81 -22.28 -19.29
CA LEU A 156 35.12 -21.64 -19.51
C LEU A 156 36.31 -22.55 -19.19
N ILE A 157 36.21 -23.40 -18.17
CA ILE A 157 37.27 -24.37 -17.83
C ILE A 157 37.35 -25.44 -18.92
N GLY A 158 36.22 -25.91 -19.43
CA GLY A 158 36.16 -26.87 -20.54
C GLY A 158 36.81 -26.31 -21.81
N GLU A 159 36.47 -25.07 -22.19
CA GLU A 159 37.05 -24.39 -23.36
C GLU A 159 38.56 -24.15 -23.25
N ALA A 160 39.10 -24.02 -22.03
CA ALA A 160 40.54 -23.83 -21.81
C ALA A 160 41.34 -25.13 -21.77
N ALA A 161 40.67 -26.29 -21.75
CA ALA A 161 41.29 -27.62 -21.67
C ALA A 161 41.41 -28.32 -23.04
N ASP A 162 40.79 -27.74 -24.09
CA ASP A 162 40.90 -28.15 -25.50
C ASP A 162 41.97 -27.31 -26.25
#